data_AF-A0A351HYF4-F1
#
_entry.id   AF-A0A351HYF4-F1
#
_cell.length_a   1.000
_cell.length_b   1.000
_cell.length_c   1.000
_cell.angle_alpha   90.00
_cell.angle_beta   90.00
_cell.angle_gamma   90.00
#
_symmetry.space_group_name_H-M   'P 1'
#
loop_
_entity.id
_entity.type
_entity.pdbx_description
1 polymer ?
#
loop_
_entity_poly.entity_id
_entity_poly.type
_entity_poly.pdbx_seq_one_letter_code
_entity_poly.pdbx_strand_id
1 'polypeptide(L)'
;MLLENFDSAYLDSAVQKIEGYSHQYRELYTECYNQIEGYAKTSINSYLLGGLASINKFAGDAVAMIPVVSDSQIDETLIETGNQLDKICSKKTEDTMEQFRSNQSSCVSPFVENINTVNRLYNQPLALLFDQENIYLSLHQ
;
A
#
# COMPACT_ATOMS: atom_id res chain seq x y z
N MET A 1 16.40 -3.00 -23.52
CA MET A 1 16.54 -2.10 -24.70
C MET A 1 15.91 -2.82 -25.89
N LEU A 2 15.16 -2.15 -26.77
CA LEU A 2 14.22 -2.74 -27.75
C LEU A 2 14.83 -3.66 -28.84
N LEU A 3 16.08 -4.11 -28.66
CA LEU A 3 16.79 -5.06 -29.52
C LEU A 3 16.78 -4.69 -31.00
N GLU A 4 16.75 -3.39 -31.30
CA GLU A 4 16.64 -2.83 -32.66
C GLU A 4 15.39 -3.31 -33.43
N ASN A 5 14.41 -3.90 -32.74
CA ASN A 5 13.14 -4.27 -33.32
C ASN A 5 12.10 -3.18 -33.03
N PHE A 6 11.76 -2.44 -34.07
CA PHE A 6 10.76 -1.37 -34.01
C PHE A 6 9.46 -1.74 -34.71
N ASP A 7 9.24 -3.01 -35.03
CA ASP A 7 7.96 -3.49 -35.55
C ASP A 7 6.83 -3.18 -34.54
N SER A 8 5.70 -2.64 -35.01
CA SER A 8 4.59 -2.25 -34.13
C SER A 8 4.13 -3.40 -33.24
N ALA A 9 3.98 -4.62 -33.77
CA ALA A 9 3.50 -5.74 -32.98
C ALA A 9 4.49 -6.14 -31.87
N TYR A 10 5.79 -6.00 -32.12
CA TYR A 10 6.81 -6.21 -31.10
C TYR A 10 6.74 -5.12 -30.00
N LEU A 11 6.66 -3.85 -30.40
CA LEU A 11 6.55 -2.73 -29.45
C LEU A 11 5.27 -2.81 -28.61
N ASP A 12 4.14 -3.13 -29.24
CA ASP A 12 2.86 -3.32 -28.57
C ASP A 12 2.91 -4.50 -27.59
N SER A 13 3.56 -5.61 -27.97
CA SER A 13 3.77 -6.75 -27.05
C SER A 13 4.66 -6.36 -25.86
N ALA A 14 5.68 -5.54 -26.07
CA ALA A 14 6.52 -5.05 -24.98
C ALA A 14 5.73 -4.17 -24.00
N VAL A 15 4.89 -3.27 -24.51
CA VAL A 15 3.96 -2.46 -23.70
C VAL A 15 3.02 -3.36 -22.90
N GLN A 16 2.34 -4.31 -23.56
CA GLN A 16 1.43 -5.24 -22.89
C GLN A 16 2.09 -6.04 -21.77
N LYS A 17 3.35 -6.46 -21.94
CA LYS A 17 4.11 -7.16 -20.90
C LYS A 17 4.40 -6.25 -19.71
N ILE A 18 4.84 -5.02 -19.96
CA ILE A 18 5.12 -4.03 -18.90
C ILE A 18 3.84 -3.74 -18.10
N GLU A 19 2.73 -3.48 -18.78
CA GLU A 19 1.44 -3.25 -18.15
C GLU A 19 0.93 -4.48 -17.38
N GLY A 20 1.10 -5.68 -17.97
CA GLY A 20 0.78 -6.95 -17.32
C GLY A 20 1.56 -7.17 -16.03
N TYR A 21 2.87 -6.92 -16.02
CA TYR A 21 3.68 -6.99 -14.80
C TYR A 21 3.30 -5.90 -13.80
N SER A 22 3.01 -4.69 -14.25
CA SER A 22 2.52 -3.62 -13.39
C SER A 22 1.19 -3.97 -12.72
N HIS A 23 0.30 -4.69 -13.42
CA HIS A 23 -0.94 -5.21 -12.86
C HIS A 23 -0.67 -6.25 -11.77
N GLN A 24 0.12 -7.28 -12.09
CA GLN A 24 0.48 -8.34 -11.15
C GLN A 24 1.16 -7.79 -9.90
N TYR A 25 2.04 -6.80 -10.07
CA TYR A 25 2.68 -6.11 -8.97
C TYR A 25 1.67 -5.45 -8.03
N ARG A 26 0.69 -4.72 -8.58
CA ARG A 26 -0.34 -4.04 -7.79
C ARG A 26 -1.26 -5.02 -7.07
N GLU A 27 -1.56 -6.18 -7.67
CA GLU A 27 -2.30 -7.26 -7.01
C GLU A 27 -1.51 -7.82 -5.84
N LEU A 28 -0.24 -8.21 -6.06
CA LEU A 28 0.64 -8.73 -5.02
C LEU A 28 0.84 -7.71 -3.89
N TYR A 29 1.06 -6.45 -4.23
CA TYR A 29 1.17 -5.36 -3.26
C TYR A 29 -0.08 -5.28 -2.38
N THR A 30 -1.27 -5.32 -3.01
CA THR A 30 -2.55 -5.22 -2.29
C THR A 30 -2.75 -6.43 -1.37
N GLU A 31 -2.40 -7.63 -1.82
CA GLU A 31 -2.47 -8.84 -1.01
C GLU A 31 -1.54 -8.74 0.21
N CYS A 32 -0.28 -8.37 0.01
CA CYS A 32 0.68 -8.19 1.10
C CYS A 32 0.22 -7.10 2.08
N TYR A 33 -0.26 -5.96 1.56
CA TYR A 33 -0.77 -4.86 2.39
C TYR A 33 -1.92 -5.35 3.29
N ASN A 34 -2.90 -6.04 2.71
CA ASN A 34 -4.07 -6.54 3.44
C ASN A 34 -3.69 -7.59 4.49
N GLN A 35 -2.75 -8.49 4.19
CA GLN A 35 -2.26 -9.48 5.16
C GLN A 35 -1.55 -8.82 6.34
N ILE A 36 -0.64 -7.88 6.09
CA ILE A 36 0.10 -7.17 7.15
C ILE A 36 -0.86 -6.35 8.01
N GLU A 37 -1.78 -5.61 7.39
CA GLU A 37 -2.79 -4.82 8.10
C GLU A 37 -3.70 -5.72 8.96
N GLY A 38 -4.13 -6.87 8.40
CA GLY A 38 -4.97 -7.84 9.10
C GLY A 38 -4.27 -8.46 10.32
N TYR A 39 -2.99 -8.85 10.18
CA TYR A 39 -2.20 -9.37 11.30
C TYR A 39 -2.01 -8.31 12.37
N ALA A 40 -1.70 -7.07 12.00
CA ALA A 40 -1.53 -5.98 12.95
C ALA A 40 -2.80 -5.74 13.78
N LYS A 41 -3.97 -5.63 13.14
CA LYS A 41 -5.26 -5.45 13.84
C LYS A 41 -5.58 -6.63 14.76
N THR A 42 -5.35 -7.86 14.31
CA THR A 42 -5.64 -9.07 15.09
C THR A 42 -4.72 -9.20 16.31
N SER A 43 -3.44 -8.87 16.16
CA SER A 43 -2.49 -8.85 17.28
C SER A 43 -2.90 -7.83 18.34
N ILE A 44 -3.31 -6.62 17.95
CA ILE A 44 -3.77 -5.58 18.89
C ILE A 44 -4.97 -6.09 19.71
N ASN A 45 -5.99 -6.62 19.04
CA ASN A 45 -7.16 -7.20 19.70
C ASN A 45 -6.76 -8.33 20.67
N SER A 46 -5.83 -9.20 20.27
CA SER A 46 -5.38 -10.32 21.10
C SER A 46 -4.59 -9.88 22.34
N TYR A 47 -3.71 -8.88 22.21
CA TYR A 47 -2.98 -8.30 23.34
C TYR A 47 -3.93 -7.63 24.35
N LEU A 48 -4.95 -6.91 23.86
CA LEU A 48 -5.95 -6.27 24.71
C LEU A 48 -6.78 -7.32 25.46
N LEU A 49 -7.32 -8.31 24.76
CA LEU A 49 -8.09 -9.42 25.36
C LEU A 49 -7.25 -10.22 26.37
N GLY A 50 -5.99 -10.49 26.07
CA GLY A 50 -5.06 -11.17 26.98
C GLY A 50 -4.74 -10.36 28.24
N GLY A 51 -4.62 -9.04 28.11
CA GLY A 51 -4.47 -8.11 29.25
C GLY A 51 -5.69 -8.14 30.17
N LEU A 52 -6.89 -8.04 29.60
CA LEU A 52 -8.16 -8.10 30.35
C LEU A 52 -8.35 -9.47 31.05
N ALA A 53 -8.05 -10.58 30.35
CA ALA A 53 -8.18 -11.92 30.92
C ALA A 53 -7.21 -12.19 32.08
N SER A 54 -6.02 -11.60 32.05
CA SER A 54 -5.02 -11.73 33.13
C SER A 54 -5.49 -11.07 34.44
N ILE A 55 -6.27 -9.99 34.35
CA ILE A 55 -6.83 -9.29 35.52
C ILE A 55 -7.87 -10.18 36.22
N ASN A 56 -8.73 -10.87 35.45
CA ASN A 56 -9.70 -11.82 36.00
C ASN A 56 -9.05 -13.06 36.63
N LYS A 57 -7.91 -13.54 36.11
CA LYS A 57 -7.21 -14.71 36.66
C LYS A 57 -6.65 -14.47 38.06
N PHE A 58 -6.35 -13.22 38.43
CA PHE A 58 -5.86 -12.89 39.77
C PHE A 58 -6.96 -12.91 40.85
N ALA A 59 -8.25 -12.91 40.45
CA ALA A 59 -9.39 -13.03 41.36
C ALA A 59 -9.71 -14.48 41.78
N GLY A 60 -9.01 -15.49 41.22
CA GLY A 60 -9.32 -16.91 41.45
C GLY A 60 -8.81 -17.49 42.78
N ASP A 61 -7.74 -16.94 43.36
CA ASP A 61 -7.07 -17.51 44.54
C ASP A 61 -7.18 -16.64 45.82
N ALA A 62 -7.75 -15.43 45.73
CA ALA A 62 -7.85 -14.50 46.86
C ALA A 62 -9.24 -14.53 47.54
N VAL A 63 -9.52 -15.63 48.24
CA VAL A 63 -10.51 -15.59 49.31
C VAL A 63 -9.91 -14.80 50.48
N ALA A 64 -10.57 -13.68 50.83
CA ALA A 64 -10.46 -12.86 52.05
C ALA A 64 -9.82 -11.46 51.89
N MET A 65 -10.59 -10.46 52.34
CA MET A 65 -10.18 -9.24 53.09
C MET A 65 -10.10 -7.88 52.34
N ILE A 66 -11.24 -7.14 52.34
CA ILE A 66 -11.40 -5.64 52.51
C ILE A 66 -11.11 -4.72 51.29
N PRO A 67 -11.74 -3.51 51.08
CA PRO A 67 -13.03 -2.92 51.48
C PRO A 67 -13.90 -2.49 50.26
N VAL A 68 -15.11 -1.98 50.52
CA VAL A 68 -15.98 -1.26 49.57
C VAL A 68 -15.31 0.04 49.09
N VAL A 69 -14.34 -0.05 48.18
CA VAL A 69 -13.87 1.06 47.35
C VAL A 69 -14.52 0.85 46.00
N SER A 70 -15.24 1.85 45.49
CA SER A 70 -16.10 1.68 44.32
C SER A 70 -15.33 1.08 43.14
N ASP A 71 -15.69 -0.15 42.77
CA ASP A 71 -15.18 -0.86 41.59
C ASP A 71 -15.21 0.03 40.32
N SER A 72 -16.18 0.96 40.27
CA SER A 72 -16.38 1.96 39.21
C SER A 72 -15.15 2.82 38.87
N GLN A 73 -14.38 3.34 39.84
CA GLN A 73 -13.24 4.23 39.51
C GLN A 73 -12.06 3.45 38.95
N ILE A 74 -11.79 2.27 39.51
CA ILE A 74 -10.70 1.41 39.05
C ILE A 74 -11.03 0.86 37.65
N ASP A 75 -12.28 0.49 37.40
CA ASP A 75 -12.77 0.06 36.08
C ASP A 75 -12.65 1.17 35.03
N GLU A 76 -13.07 2.41 35.32
CA GLU A 76 -12.93 3.53 34.38
C GLU A 76 -11.47 3.81 34.02
N THR A 77 -10.58 3.79 35.03
CA THR A 77 -9.15 4.05 34.82
C THR A 77 -8.50 2.94 33.96
N LEU A 78 -8.91 1.69 34.16
CA LEU A 78 -8.45 0.54 33.36
C LEU A 78 -8.99 0.59 31.92
N ILE A 79 -10.27 0.91 31.74
CA ILE A 79 -10.90 1.07 30.42
C ILE A 79 -10.21 2.20 29.65
N GLU A 80 -9.97 3.34 30.29
CA GLU A 80 -9.31 4.47 29.65
C GLU A 80 -7.86 4.15 29.27
N THR A 81 -7.13 3.45 30.14
CA THR A 81 -5.76 2.98 29.84
C THR A 81 -5.74 1.99 28.68
N GLY A 82 -6.71 1.06 28.62
CA GLY A 82 -6.87 0.11 27.50
C GLY A 82 -7.15 0.83 26.18
N ASN A 83 -8.04 1.83 26.19
CA ASN A 83 -8.36 2.65 25.03
C ASN A 83 -7.16 3.50 24.55
N GLN A 84 -6.32 3.99 25.46
CA GLN A 84 -5.11 4.72 25.10
C GLN A 84 -4.06 3.79 24.48
N LEU A 85 -3.89 2.57 25.02
CA LEU A 85 -3.01 1.54 24.47
C LEU A 85 -3.44 1.12 23.06
N ASP A 86 -4.73 0.90 22.85
CA ASP A 86 -5.29 0.55 21.54
C ASP A 86 -5.01 1.65 20.49
N LYS A 87 -5.18 2.93 20.86
CA LYS A 87 -4.85 4.08 20.01
C LYS A 87 -3.36 4.14 19.66
N ILE A 88 -2.46 3.91 20.62
CA ILE A 88 -1.01 3.94 20.37
C ILE A 88 -0.60 2.82 19.43
N CYS A 89 -1.10 1.60 19.66
CA CYS A 89 -0.82 0.46 18.79
C CYS A 89 -1.37 0.67 17.38
N SER A 90 -2.60 1.16 17.26
CA SER A 90 -3.22 1.48 15.97
C SER A 90 -2.43 2.53 15.19
N LYS A 91 -1.98 3.60 15.86
CA LYS A 91 -1.14 4.63 15.25
C LYS A 91 0.20 4.05 14.77
N LYS A 92 0.83 3.18 15.57
CA LYS A 92 2.09 2.52 15.19
C LYS A 92 1.91 1.59 13.98
N THR A 93 0.76 0.92 13.89
CA THR A 93 0.39 0.16 12.68
C THR A 93 0.26 1.09 11.48
N GLU A 94 -0.45 2.20 11.62
CA GLU A 94 -0.61 3.18 10.54
C GLU A 94 0.73 3.73 10.05
N ASP A 95 1.62 4.16 10.97
CA ASP A 95 2.97 4.64 10.64
C ASP A 95 3.80 3.58 9.89
N THR A 96 3.65 2.30 10.26
CA THR A 96 4.34 1.18 9.59
C THR A 96 3.77 0.94 8.19
N MET A 97 2.45 1.00 8.03
CA MET A 97 1.77 0.82 6.74
C MET A 97 2.03 2.02 5.81
N GLU A 98 2.26 3.21 6.35
CA GLU A 98 2.60 4.40 5.58
C GLU A 98 3.96 4.24 4.86
N GLN A 99 4.94 3.59 5.50
CA GLN A 99 6.21 3.25 4.83
C GLN A 99 5.99 2.30 3.63
N PHE A 100 5.02 1.39 3.72
CA PHE A 100 4.65 0.51 2.61
C PHE A 100 3.96 1.24 1.45
N ARG A 101 3.23 2.34 1.71
CA ARG A 101 2.56 3.12 0.65
C ARG A 101 3.53 3.72 -0.36
N SER A 102 4.76 4.01 0.05
CA SER A 102 5.81 4.51 -0.85
C SER A 102 6.09 3.57 -2.04
N ASN A 103 5.82 2.26 -1.88
CA ASN A 103 6.03 1.24 -2.91
C ASN A 103 4.76 0.90 -3.69
N GLN A 104 3.66 1.64 -3.55
CA GLN A 104 2.41 1.32 -4.24
C GLN A 104 2.51 1.46 -5.77
N SER A 105 3.34 2.40 -6.25
CA SER A 105 3.50 2.70 -7.67
C SER A 105 4.54 1.79 -8.33
N SER A 106 4.23 1.26 -9.51
CA SER A 106 5.20 0.53 -10.35
C SER A 106 6.06 1.46 -11.21
N CYS A 107 5.75 2.76 -11.28
CA CYS A 107 6.46 3.78 -12.05
C CYS A 107 6.75 3.39 -13.53
N VAL A 108 5.86 2.60 -14.15
CA VAL A 108 6.08 2.11 -15.53
C VAL A 108 5.62 3.07 -16.62
N SER A 109 4.77 4.05 -16.32
CA SER A 109 4.16 4.93 -17.33
C SER A 109 5.17 5.61 -18.26
N PRO A 110 6.30 6.16 -17.76
CA PRO A 110 7.28 6.77 -18.66
C PRO A 110 7.86 5.77 -19.67
N PHE A 111 8.01 4.50 -19.30
CA PHE A 111 8.51 3.48 -20.24
C PHE A 111 7.48 3.14 -21.30
N VAL A 112 6.21 2.99 -20.90
CA VAL A 112 5.09 2.73 -21.83
C VAL A 112 4.93 3.90 -22.81
N GLU A 113 4.90 5.14 -22.30
CA GLU A 113 4.78 6.35 -23.11
C GLU A 113 5.93 6.51 -24.11
N ASN A 114 7.16 6.21 -23.68
CA ASN A 114 8.33 6.26 -24.56
C ASN A 114 8.26 5.19 -25.66
N ILE A 115 7.87 3.95 -25.33
CA ILE A 115 7.73 2.88 -26.34
C ILE A 115 6.62 3.25 -27.35
N ASN A 116 5.48 3.75 -26.87
CA ASN A 116 4.40 4.22 -27.73
C ASN A 116 4.84 5.40 -28.62
N THR A 117 5.65 6.31 -28.08
CA THR A 117 6.22 7.43 -28.86
C THR A 117 7.13 6.92 -29.97
N VAL A 118 8.01 5.95 -29.68
CA VAL A 118 8.84 5.29 -30.70
C VAL A 118 7.98 4.59 -31.74
N ASN A 119 6.93 3.87 -31.31
CA ASN A 119 6.02 3.18 -32.23
C ASN A 119 5.36 4.17 -33.19
N ARG A 120 4.87 5.32 -32.70
CA ARG A 120 4.27 6.36 -33.55
C ARG A 120 5.27 6.98 -34.51
N LEU A 121 6.47 7.32 -34.03
CA LEU A 121 7.52 7.94 -34.86
C LEU A 121 8.00 7.02 -35.98
N TYR A 122 8.07 5.71 -35.72
CA TYR A 122 8.62 4.73 -36.66
C TYR A 122 7.57 4.11 -37.59
N ASN A 123 6.37 3.83 -37.07
CA ASN A 123 5.36 3.03 -37.77
C ASN A 123 4.12 3.82 -38.23
N GLN A 124 4.03 5.13 -37.97
CA GLN A 124 2.90 5.95 -38.42
C GLN A 124 3.35 7.12 -39.30
N PRO A 125 2.49 7.60 -40.22
CA PRO A 125 2.78 8.80 -41.01
C PRO A 125 3.07 10.02 -40.12
N LEU A 126 4.23 10.63 -40.35
CA LEU A 126 4.68 11.84 -39.65
C LEU A 126 4.63 13.04 -40.59
N ALA A 127 4.02 14.14 -40.13
CA ALA A 127 4.09 15.41 -40.84
C ALA A 127 5.27 16.23 -40.33
N LEU A 128 6.15 16.62 -41.25
CA LEU A 128 7.23 17.57 -41.01
C LEU A 128 6.74 18.96 -41.40
N LEU A 129 6.68 19.87 -40.44
CA LEU A 129 6.42 21.28 -40.69
C LEU A 129 7.71 22.04 -40.43
N PHE A 130 8.03 23.04 -41.24
CA PHE A 130 9.25 23.82 -41.07
C PHE A 130 9.02 25.28 -41.42
N ASP A 131 9.76 26.16 -40.74
CA ASP A 131 9.87 27.58 -41.07
C ASP A 131 11.35 27.94 -41.33
N GLN A 132 11.69 29.24 -41.33
CA GLN A 132 13.07 29.67 -41.59
C GLN A 132 14.07 29.28 -40.48
N GLU A 133 13.60 28.98 -39.28
CA GLU A 133 14.43 28.74 -38.09
C GLU A 133 14.23 27.34 -37.47
N ASN A 134 13.08 26.71 -37.69
CA ASN A 134 12.64 25.53 -36.93
C ASN A 134 12.11 24.40 -37.83
N ILE A 135 12.23 23.18 -37.30
CA ILE A 135 11.57 21.97 -37.80
C ILE A 135 10.68 21.42 -36.69
N TYR A 136 9.42 21.15 -37.02
CA TYR A 136 8.41 20.62 -36.13
C TYR A 136 7.97 19.23 -36.61
N LEU A 137 7.81 18.32 -35.65
CA LEU A 137 7.30 16.97 -35.88
C LEU A 137 5.84 16.93 -35.42
N SER A 138 4.92 16.80 -36.37
CA SER A 138 3.48 16.69 -36.09
C SER A 138 3.06 15.23 -36.15
N LEU A 139 2.75 14.66 -34.99
CA LEU A 139 2.14 13.34 -34.85
C LEU A 139 0.62 13.48 -35.01
N HIS A 140 0.01 12.76 -35.96
CA HIS A 140 -1.46 12.73 -36.07
C HIS A 140 -2.05 12.09 -34.81
N GLN A 141 -3.07 12.72 -34.21
CA GLN A 141 -3.78 12.24 -33.02
C GLN A 141 -4.78 11.16 -33.36
#